data_AF-A0A1S1H9J2-F1
#
_entry.id   AF-A0A1S1H9J2-F1
#
_cell.length_a   1.000
_cell.length_b   1.000
_cell.length_c   1.000
_cell.angle_alpha   90.00
_cell.angle_beta   90.00
_cell.angle_gamma   90.00
#
_symmetry.space_group_name_H-M   'P 1'
#
loop_
_entity.id
_entity.type
_entity.pdbx_description
1 polymer ?
#
loop_
_entity_poly.entity_id
_entity_poly.type
_entity_poly.pdbx_seq_one_letter_code
_entity_poly.pdbx_strand_id
1 'polypeptide(L)'
;MPTTPDSTEKPNQPATPNAAEIDINPTGSKAREAFAAAKEKVGEQASDFKEQAAGKARDYAAIGKEKAVEGLDSVTRLMDDAASTIDDKVGAQYGDYARKAASAVSNVATSLRSKDVDELLEDARTVVRKSPALAIGAAVAVGFVLARLVRAGKDGGQDKSA
;
A
#
# COMPACT_ATOMS: atom_id res chain seq x y z
N MET A 1 -53.19 -12.43 -38.00
CA MET A 1 -53.00 -11.82 -36.67
C MET A 1 -52.11 -12.74 -35.82
N PRO A 2 -51.33 -12.17 -34.91
CA PRO A 2 -49.92 -12.46 -34.60
C PRO A 2 -49.78 -13.43 -33.40
N THR A 3 -48.62 -13.99 -33.08
CA THR A 3 -47.53 -13.30 -32.37
C THR A 3 -46.24 -14.10 -32.40
N THR A 4 -45.16 -13.34 -32.53
CA THR A 4 -43.75 -13.73 -32.62
C THR A 4 -43.16 -13.99 -31.21
N PRO A 5 -41.82 -14.10 -31.04
CA PRO A 5 -41.13 -15.11 -30.23
C PRO A 5 -40.84 -14.62 -28.79
N ASP A 6 -40.33 -15.49 -27.90
CA ASP A 6 -39.41 -15.00 -26.85
C ASP A 6 -38.61 -16.17 -26.27
N SER A 7 -37.48 -16.49 -26.92
CA SER A 7 -36.38 -17.13 -26.19
C SER A 7 -35.68 -16.01 -25.44
N THR A 8 -35.99 -15.90 -24.15
CA THR A 8 -35.27 -15.05 -23.20
C THR A 8 -33.87 -15.62 -22.99
N GLU A 9 -32.98 -15.35 -23.94
CA GLU A 9 -31.54 -15.42 -23.74
C GLU A 9 -31.17 -14.28 -22.79
N LYS A 10 -31.07 -14.61 -21.51
CA LYS A 10 -30.63 -13.70 -20.45
C LYS A 10 -29.28 -13.10 -20.87
N PRO A 11 -29.11 -11.77 -20.89
CA PRO A 11 -27.85 -11.15 -21.27
C PRO A 11 -26.75 -11.64 -20.33
N ASN A 12 -25.70 -12.20 -20.93
CA ASN A 12 -24.40 -12.47 -20.34
C ASN A 12 -23.89 -11.20 -19.66
N GLN A 13 -24.16 -11.11 -18.36
CA GLN A 13 -23.68 -10.05 -17.48
C GLN A 13 -22.17 -10.28 -17.36
N PRO A 14 -21.31 -9.35 -17.82
CA PRO A 14 -19.89 -9.49 -17.56
C PRO A 14 -19.72 -9.50 -16.05
N ALA A 15 -19.19 -10.62 -15.53
CA ALA A 15 -18.78 -10.70 -14.14
C ALA A 15 -17.80 -9.55 -13.90
N THR A 16 -18.30 -8.47 -13.29
CA THR A 16 -17.45 -7.54 -12.57
C THR A 16 -16.62 -8.42 -11.65
N PRO A 17 -15.29 -8.29 -11.63
CA PRO A 17 -14.54 -8.77 -10.50
C PRO A 17 -15.11 -7.96 -9.33
N ASN A 18 -16.00 -8.60 -8.59
CA ASN A 18 -16.23 -8.36 -7.18
C ASN A 18 -14.84 -8.44 -6.54
N ALA A 19 -14.12 -7.32 -6.62
CA ALA A 19 -13.13 -6.94 -5.63
C ALA A 19 -13.83 -7.26 -4.33
N ALA A 20 -13.36 -8.32 -3.68
CA ALA A 20 -13.87 -8.73 -2.39
C ALA A 20 -13.95 -7.44 -1.57
N GLU A 21 -15.18 -7.00 -1.31
CA GLU A 21 -15.42 -6.20 -0.14
C GLU A 21 -14.96 -7.13 0.98
N ILE A 22 -13.70 -6.98 1.35
CA ILE A 22 -13.22 -7.47 2.62
C ILE A 22 -14.00 -6.59 3.59
N ASP A 23 -15.21 -7.03 3.93
CA ASP A 23 -16.02 -6.48 5.01
C ASP A 23 -15.28 -6.83 6.29
N ILE A 24 -14.18 -6.10 6.53
CA ILE A 24 -13.58 -6.02 7.84
C ILE A 24 -14.58 -5.21 8.63
N ASN A 25 -15.61 -5.84 9.19
CA ASN A 25 -16.58 -5.19 10.05
C ASN A 25 -15.93 -5.02 11.43
N PRO A 26 -15.20 -3.91 11.70
CA PRO A 26 -14.51 -3.72 12.97
C PRO A 26 -15.53 -3.25 14.02
N THR A 27 -16.81 -3.21 13.65
CA THR A 27 -17.95 -2.63 14.37
C THR A 27 -18.63 -3.62 15.28
N GLY A 28 -18.36 -4.92 15.13
CA GLY A 28 -18.79 -5.93 16.10
C GLY A 28 -18.21 -5.61 17.49
N SER A 29 -19.02 -5.73 18.53
CA SER A 29 -18.66 -5.31 19.89
C SER A 29 -17.31 -5.87 20.35
N LYS A 30 -17.04 -7.15 20.04
CA LYS A 30 -15.77 -7.83 20.36
C LYS A 30 -14.55 -7.25 19.62
N ALA A 31 -14.72 -6.84 18.36
CA ALA A 31 -13.64 -6.24 17.57
C ALA A 31 -13.32 -4.83 18.09
N ARG A 32 -14.35 -4.06 18.46
CA ARG A 32 -14.18 -2.75 19.11
C ARG A 32 -13.49 -2.89 20.47
N GLU A 33 -13.88 -3.87 21.29
CA GLU A 33 -13.25 -4.14 22.59
C GLU A 33 -11.77 -4.55 22.44
N ALA A 34 -11.47 -5.46 21.51
CA ALA A 34 -10.09 -5.87 21.23
C ALA A 34 -9.25 -4.69 20.71
N PHE A 35 -9.81 -3.85 19.83
CA PHE A 35 -9.12 -2.66 19.32
C PHE A 35 -8.90 -1.61 20.41
N ALA A 36 -9.88 -1.40 21.30
CA ALA A 36 -9.75 -0.49 22.44
C ALA A 36 -8.66 -0.94 23.41
N ALA A 37 -8.64 -2.22 23.78
CA ALA A 37 -7.61 -2.80 24.65
C ALA A 37 -6.21 -2.74 24.01
N ALA A 38 -6.11 -3.02 22.70
CA ALA A 38 -4.85 -2.89 21.98
C ALA A 38 -4.37 -1.42 21.92
N LYS A 39 -5.29 -0.48 21.70
CA LYS A 39 -4.98 0.95 21.67
C LYS A 39 -4.49 1.46 23.03
N GLU A 40 -5.06 1.00 24.13
CA GLU A 40 -4.65 1.38 25.49
C GLU A 40 -3.21 0.92 25.76
N LYS A 41 -2.95 -0.38 25.58
CA LYS A 41 -1.62 -0.97 25.79
C LYS A 41 -0.54 -0.36 24.88
N VAL A 42 -0.88 -0.12 23.61
CA VAL A 42 0.04 0.55 22.67
C VAL A 42 0.22 2.01 23.03
N GLY A 43 -0.83 2.70 23.50
CA GLY A 43 -0.79 4.11 23.88
C GLY A 43 0.15 4.38 25.06
N GLU A 44 0.12 3.54 26.09
CA GLU A 44 1.04 3.62 27.24
C GLU A 44 2.49 3.43 26.79
N GLN A 45 2.79 2.32 26.09
CA GLN A 45 4.16 2.04 25.62
C GLN A 45 4.67 3.05 24.59
N ALA A 46 3.79 3.56 23.72
CA ALA A 46 4.16 4.53 22.71
C ALA A 46 4.46 5.91 23.32
N SER A 47 3.80 6.29 24.42
CA SER A 47 4.03 7.59 25.07
C SER A 47 5.47 7.70 25.59
N ASP A 48 5.94 6.68 26.32
CA ASP A 48 7.31 6.62 26.86
C ASP A 48 8.37 6.60 25.75
N PHE A 49 8.07 5.92 24.64
CA PHE A 49 8.98 5.82 23.50
C PHE A 49 8.99 7.09 22.64
N LYS A 50 7.86 7.81 22.55
CA LYS A 50 7.68 8.96 21.66
C LYS A 50 8.61 10.11 22.02
N GLU A 51 8.80 10.42 23.30
CA GLU A 51 9.66 11.52 23.73
C GLU A 51 11.14 11.25 23.41
N GLN A 52 11.60 10.00 23.56
CA GLN A 52 13.00 9.64 23.26
C GLN A 52 13.26 9.46 21.75
N ALA A 53 12.25 9.00 21.01
CA ALA A 53 12.40 8.69 19.59
C ALA A 53 12.16 9.90 18.67
N ALA A 54 11.31 10.86 19.06
CA ALA A 54 10.90 11.95 18.16
C ALA A 54 12.07 12.81 17.65
N GLY A 55 13.06 13.10 18.51
CA GLY A 55 14.25 13.86 18.11
C GLY A 55 15.09 13.12 17.07
N LYS A 56 15.44 11.85 17.36
CA LYS A 56 16.23 11.02 16.45
C LYS A 56 15.49 10.66 15.16
N ALA A 57 14.17 10.49 15.24
CA ALA A 57 13.35 10.09 14.11
C ALA A 57 13.39 11.11 12.97
N ARG A 58 13.51 12.42 13.26
CA ARG A 58 13.60 13.46 12.22
C ARG A 58 14.87 13.30 11.39
N ASP A 59 16.03 13.14 12.05
CA ASP A 59 17.31 12.98 11.37
C ASP A 59 17.34 11.69 10.53
N TYR A 60 16.85 10.58 11.11
CA TYR A 60 16.76 9.31 10.38
C TYR A 60 15.74 9.37 9.22
N ALA A 61 14.66 10.13 9.36
CA ALA A 61 13.69 10.30 8.29
C ALA A 61 14.25 11.13 7.14
N ALA A 62 15.09 12.13 7.40
CA ALA A 62 15.79 12.88 6.35
C ALA A 62 16.73 11.95 5.55
N ILE A 63 17.52 11.14 6.24
CA ILE A 63 18.39 10.13 5.61
C ILE A 63 17.56 9.10 4.84
N GLY A 64 16.46 8.62 5.44
CA GLY A 64 15.57 7.64 4.83
C GLY A 64 14.90 8.17 3.57
N LYS A 65 14.49 9.46 3.56
CA LYS A 65 13.96 10.16 2.38
C LYS A 65 15.00 10.17 1.26
N GLU A 66 16.24 10.58 1.55
CA GLU A 66 17.31 10.62 0.55
C GLU A 66 17.58 9.23 -0.04
N LYS A 67 17.65 8.20 0.80
CA LYS A 67 17.83 6.81 0.35
C LYS A 67 16.65 6.27 -0.46
N ALA A 68 15.43 6.62 -0.07
CA ALA A 68 14.23 6.24 -0.82
C ALA A 68 14.23 6.89 -2.21
N VAL A 69 14.64 8.16 -2.29
CA VAL A 69 14.76 8.92 -3.54
C VAL A 69 15.85 8.31 -4.45
N GLU A 70 17.02 7.96 -3.89
CA GLU A 70 18.10 7.28 -4.62
C GLU A 70 17.68 5.89 -5.14
N GLY A 71 16.97 5.12 -4.31
CA GLY A 71 16.42 3.83 -4.70
C GLY A 71 15.36 3.95 -5.79
N LEU A 72 14.51 4.98 -5.71
CA LEU A 72 13.51 5.27 -6.71
C LEU A 72 14.15 5.62 -8.06
N ASP A 73 15.19 6.47 -8.08
CA ASP A 73 15.93 6.80 -9.30
C ASP A 73 16.49 5.53 -9.96
N SER A 74 16.97 4.57 -9.15
CA SER A 74 17.47 3.28 -9.62
C SER A 74 16.37 2.42 -10.25
N VAL A 75 15.19 2.38 -9.62
CA VAL A 75 14.02 1.68 -10.16
C VAL A 75 13.54 2.33 -11.45
N THR A 76 13.45 3.66 -11.51
CA THR A 76 13.03 4.38 -12.72
C THR A 76 13.96 4.09 -13.88
N ARG A 77 15.29 4.08 -13.69
CA ARG A 77 16.24 3.71 -14.75
C ARG A 77 16.00 2.28 -15.26
N LEU A 78 15.82 1.33 -14.34
CA LEU A 78 15.51 -0.05 -14.72
C LEU A 78 14.18 -0.17 -15.48
N MET A 79 13.18 0.63 -15.09
CA MET A 79 11.90 0.68 -15.78
C MET A 79 12.00 1.35 -17.15
N ASP A 80 12.78 2.41 -17.32
CA ASP A 80 13.01 3.06 -18.62
C ASP A 80 13.74 2.11 -19.59
N ASP A 81 14.74 1.39 -19.09
CA ASP A 81 15.46 0.34 -19.83
C ASP A 81 14.50 -0.79 -20.27
N ALA A 82 13.57 -1.19 -19.38
CA ALA A 82 12.58 -2.23 -19.66
C ALA A 82 11.40 -1.75 -20.52
N ALA A 83 10.93 -0.51 -20.34
CA ALA A 83 9.81 0.08 -21.07
C ALA A 83 10.13 0.25 -22.56
N SER A 84 11.39 0.56 -22.88
CA SER A 84 11.92 0.52 -24.25
C SER A 84 11.73 -0.85 -24.93
N THR A 85 11.46 -1.92 -24.17
CA THR A 85 11.25 -3.29 -24.64
C THR A 85 9.77 -3.73 -24.62
N ILE A 86 8.88 -3.03 -23.91
CA ILE A 86 7.52 -3.53 -23.53
C ILE A 86 6.37 -2.78 -24.22
N ASP A 87 6.62 -1.64 -24.86
CA ASP A 87 5.61 -0.77 -25.50
C ASP A 87 4.66 -1.51 -26.48
N ASP A 88 5.09 -2.64 -27.04
CA ASP A 88 4.35 -3.40 -28.07
C ASP A 88 3.18 -4.29 -27.58
N LYS A 89 2.93 -4.48 -26.27
CA LYS A 89 2.01 -5.57 -25.80
C LYS A 89 0.83 -5.19 -24.91
N VAL A 90 0.60 -3.92 -24.60
CA VAL A 90 -0.40 -3.56 -23.58
C VAL A 90 -1.64 -2.89 -24.20
N GLY A 91 -2.75 -3.62 -24.26
CA GLY A 91 -4.05 -3.11 -24.74
C GLY A 91 -4.71 -2.10 -23.79
N ALA A 92 -5.61 -1.26 -24.33
CA ALA A 92 -6.16 -0.08 -23.65
C ALA A 92 -6.85 -0.33 -22.29
N GLN A 93 -7.58 -1.44 -22.11
CA GLN A 93 -8.36 -1.69 -20.88
C GLN A 93 -7.52 -2.04 -19.63
N TYR A 94 -6.33 -2.62 -19.80
CA TYR A 94 -5.40 -2.84 -18.68
C TYR A 94 -4.52 -1.61 -18.42
N GLY A 95 -4.45 -0.70 -19.40
CA GLY A 95 -3.69 0.53 -19.33
C GLY A 95 -4.21 1.53 -18.31
N ASP A 96 -5.53 1.64 -18.11
CA ASP A 96 -6.10 2.66 -17.21
C ASP A 96 -5.77 2.40 -15.74
N TYR A 97 -5.84 1.15 -15.29
CA TYR A 97 -5.44 0.77 -13.94
C TYR A 97 -3.93 0.92 -13.74
N ALA A 98 -3.13 0.52 -14.73
CA ALA A 98 -1.68 0.70 -14.72
C ALA A 98 -1.31 2.19 -14.68
N ARG A 99 -1.99 3.05 -15.45
CA ARG A 99 -1.79 4.50 -15.49
C ARG A 99 -2.20 5.15 -14.18
N LYS A 100 -3.30 4.73 -13.56
CA LYS A 100 -3.72 5.25 -12.25
C LYS A 100 -2.73 4.87 -11.15
N ALA A 101 -2.24 3.63 -11.16
CA ALA A 101 -1.18 3.19 -10.25
C ALA A 101 0.13 3.95 -10.49
N ALA A 102 0.54 4.11 -11.76
CA ALA A 102 1.72 4.87 -12.14
C ALA A 102 1.63 6.34 -11.69
N SER A 103 0.47 6.98 -11.89
CA SER A 103 0.23 8.35 -11.41
C SER A 103 0.30 8.45 -9.89
N ALA A 104 -0.24 7.47 -9.15
CA ALA A 104 -0.14 7.45 -7.69
C ALA A 104 1.31 7.33 -7.22
N VAL A 105 2.10 6.44 -7.83
CA VAL A 105 3.52 6.27 -7.53
C VAL A 105 4.31 7.54 -7.88
N SER A 106 4.05 8.13 -9.05
CA SER A 106 4.69 9.37 -9.48
C SER A 106 4.39 10.53 -8.54
N ASN A 107 3.18 10.63 -8.00
CA ASN A 107 2.83 11.69 -7.03
C ASN A 107 3.57 11.51 -5.70
N VAL A 108 3.73 10.28 -5.24
CA VAL A 108 4.51 9.96 -4.03
C VAL A 108 5.98 10.27 -4.26
N ALA A 109 6.54 9.85 -5.41
CA ALA A 109 7.90 10.16 -5.83
C ALA A 109 8.20 11.67 -5.83
N THR A 110 7.35 12.44 -6.50
CA THR A 110 7.48 13.90 -6.57
C THR A 110 7.39 14.53 -5.18
N SER A 111 6.43 14.09 -4.35
CA SER A 111 6.32 14.58 -2.98
C SER A 111 7.58 14.28 -2.17
N LEU A 112 8.09 13.05 -2.25
CA LEU A 112 9.31 12.62 -1.57
C LEU A 112 10.55 13.39 -2.03
N ARG A 113 10.60 13.87 -3.27
CA ARG A 113 11.75 14.66 -3.75
C ARG A 113 11.62 16.13 -3.40
N SER A 114 10.42 16.69 -3.54
CA SER A 114 10.20 18.14 -3.47
C SER A 114 9.84 18.67 -2.09
N LYS A 115 9.29 17.85 -1.18
CA LYS A 115 8.80 18.28 0.14
C LYS A 115 9.71 17.88 1.26
N ASP A 116 9.79 18.68 2.31
CA ASP A 116 10.54 18.33 3.51
C ASP A 116 9.86 17.24 4.33
N VAL A 117 10.62 16.60 5.22
CA VAL A 117 10.12 15.51 6.07
C VAL A 117 8.91 15.94 6.89
N ASP A 118 8.92 17.18 7.41
CA ASP A 118 7.81 17.73 8.19
C ASP A 118 6.54 17.92 7.34
N GLU A 119 6.67 18.40 6.11
CA GLU A 119 5.54 18.55 5.19
C GLU A 119 4.96 17.20 4.78
N LEU A 120 5.84 16.22 4.49
CA LEU A 120 5.43 14.84 4.19
C LEU A 120 4.68 14.22 5.38
N LEU A 121 5.12 14.51 6.60
CA LEU A 121 4.47 14.03 7.81
C LEU A 121 3.07 14.63 7.99
N GLU A 122 2.90 15.91 7.67
CA GLU A 122 1.61 16.60 7.78
C GLU A 122 0.61 16.13 6.71
N ASP A 123 1.09 15.91 5.49
CA ASP A 123 0.29 15.29 4.42
C ASP A 123 -0.15 13.87 4.80
N ALA A 124 0.79 13.06 5.31
CA ALA A 124 0.49 11.71 5.79
C ALA A 124 -0.55 11.74 6.92
N ARG A 125 -0.40 12.66 7.88
CA ARG A 125 -1.36 12.86 8.97
C ARG A 125 -2.74 13.22 8.44
N THR A 126 -2.83 14.06 7.42
CA THR A 126 -4.08 14.44 6.77
C THR A 126 -4.76 13.24 6.10
N VAL A 127 -4.00 12.40 5.40
CA VAL A 127 -4.52 11.16 4.77
C VAL A 127 -5.04 10.18 5.83
N VAL A 128 -4.27 9.96 6.91
CA VAL A 128 -4.67 9.09 8.02
C VAL A 128 -5.96 9.58 8.67
N ARG A 129 -6.08 10.90 8.90
CA ARG A 129 -7.28 11.51 9.50
C ARG A 129 -8.49 11.40 8.58
N LYS A 130 -8.29 11.53 7.27
CA LYS A 130 -9.36 11.43 6.27
C LYS A 130 -9.84 9.99 6.06
N SER A 131 -8.94 9.01 6.18
CA SER A 131 -9.24 7.61 5.92
C SER A 131 -8.46 6.68 6.85
N PRO A 132 -8.96 6.44 8.07
CA PRO A 132 -8.31 5.56 9.05
C PRO A 132 -8.10 4.13 8.54
N ALA A 133 -9.06 3.61 7.75
CA ALA A 133 -8.97 2.27 7.18
C ALA A 133 -7.78 2.11 6.22
N LEU A 134 -7.49 3.13 5.41
CA LEU A 134 -6.33 3.12 4.50
C LEU A 134 -5.02 3.03 5.29
N ALA A 135 -4.92 3.76 6.41
CA ALA A 135 -3.76 3.71 7.27
C ALA A 135 -3.53 2.33 7.89
N ILE A 136 -4.60 1.69 8.38
CA ILE A 136 -4.53 0.32 8.94
C ILE A 136 -4.09 -0.67 7.85
N GLY A 137 -4.69 -0.58 6.65
CA GLY A 137 -4.30 -1.43 5.52
C GLY A 137 -2.84 -1.26 5.11
N ALA A 138 -2.36 -0.01 5.03
CA ALA A 138 -0.96 0.29 4.72
C ALA A 138 -0.01 -0.26 5.80
N ALA A 139 -0.35 -0.13 7.09
CA ALA A 139 0.46 -0.66 8.18
C ALA A 139 0.59 -2.19 8.11
N VAL A 140 -0.52 -2.89 7.82
CA VAL A 140 -0.51 -4.35 7.64
C VAL A 140 0.35 -4.75 6.44
N ALA A 141 0.23 -4.04 5.32
CA ALA A 141 1.03 -4.31 4.11
C ALA A 141 2.54 -4.14 4.39
N VAL A 142 2.94 -3.04 5.02
CA VAL A 142 4.34 -2.80 5.39
C VAL A 142 4.85 -3.87 6.36
N GLY A 143 4.06 -4.21 7.40
CA GLY A 143 4.42 -5.26 8.35
C GLY A 143 4.61 -6.62 7.67
N PHE A 144 3.75 -6.97 6.71
CA PHE A 144 3.88 -8.20 5.93
C PHE A 144 5.16 -8.22 5.09
N VAL A 145 5.49 -7.12 4.40
CA VAL A 145 6.72 -7.02 3.60
C VAL A 145 7.96 -7.20 4.48
N LEU A 146 8.00 -6.54 5.64
CA LEU A 146 9.10 -6.68 6.59
C LEU A 146 9.18 -8.12 7.14
N ALA A 147 8.07 -8.73 7.52
CA ALA A 147 8.02 -10.11 7.97
C ALA A 147 8.50 -11.08 6.88
N ARG A 148 8.11 -10.84 5.62
CA ARG A 148 8.52 -11.64 4.47
C ARG A 148 10.01 -11.52 4.19
N LEU A 149 10.59 -10.34 4.36
CA LEU A 149 12.04 -10.11 4.22
C LEU A 149 12.83 -10.85 5.30
N VAL A 150 12.42 -10.74 6.56
CA VAL A 150 13.05 -11.47 7.67
C VAL A 150 12.95 -12.99 7.45
N ARG A 151 11.77 -13.48 7.04
CA ARG A 151 11.56 -14.89 6.69
C ARG A 151 12.43 -15.32 5.51
N ALA A 152 12.55 -14.50 4.47
CA ALA A 152 13.43 -14.76 3.32
C ALA A 152 14.89 -14.95 3.76
N GLY A 153 15.36 -14.08 4.65
CA GLY A 153 16.72 -14.16 5.19
C GLY A 153 16.95 -15.40 6.07
N LYS A 154 15.93 -15.86 6.80
CA LYS A 154 16.02 -17.06 7.67
C LYS A 154 15.93 -18.37 6.90
N ASP A 155 15.28 -18.37 5.74
CA ASP A 155 15.05 -19.59 4.96
C ASP A 155 16.14 -19.82 3.88
N GLY A 156 16.98 -18.82 3.58
CA GLY A 156 18.19 -18.97 2.74
C GLY A 156 19.43 -19.53 3.46
N GLY A 157 19.26 -20.09 4.66
CA GLY A 157 20.34 -20.62 5.51
C GLY A 157 20.12 -22.05 6.02
N GLN A 158 19.13 -22.80 5.50
CA GLN A 158 18.77 -24.14 5.99
C GLN A 158 18.95 -25.26 4.95
N ASP A 159 19.82 -25.03 3.98
CA ASP A 159 20.19 -25.97 2.92
C ASP A 159 21.71 -26.13 2.86
N LYS A 160 22.34 -26.27 4.03
CA LYS A 160 23.64 -26.92 4.23
C LYS A 160 23.69 -27.57 5.61
N SER A 161 23.24 -28.83 5.72
CA SER A 161 23.80 -29.90 6.57
C SER A 161 22.77 -31.01 6.77
N ALA A 162 22.88 -32.07 5.96
CA ALA A 162 22.80 -33.50 6.33
C ALA A 162 22.72 -34.34 5.06
#